data_AF-Q5D9J4-F1
#
_entry.id   AF-Q5D9J4-F1
#
_cell.length_a   1.000
_cell.length_b   1.000
_cell.length_c   1.000
_cell.angle_alpha   90.00
_cell.angle_beta   90.00
_cell.angle_gamma   90.00
#
_symmetry.space_group_name_H-M   'P 1'
#
loop_
_entity.id
_entity.type
_entity.pdbx_description
1 polymer ?
#
loop_
_entity_poly.entity_id
_entity_poly.type
_entity_poly.pdbx_seq_one_letter_code
_entity_poly.pdbx_strand_id
1 'polypeptide(L)'
;MMSPENSQSIKYDSVTDNRLCTVCLENEFKYKCPKCEAKTCSLSCCNDHKIRFDCSGICDAVTYCRKENYSMFLFQRDYRLLEEIDRKNAYREKQLLSLSHSNTGRNP
;
A
#
# COMPACT_ATOMS: atom_id res chain seq x y z
N MET A 1 -11.80 -42.98 -45.77
CA MET A 1 -10.65 -42.20 -46.27
C MET A 1 -10.79 -40.78 -45.75
N MET A 2 -9.72 -40.31 -45.08
CA MET A 2 -9.34 -38.90 -44.89
C MET A 2 -10.35 -37.96 -44.20
N SER A 3 -10.20 -37.80 -42.88
CA SER A 3 -10.08 -36.46 -42.26
C SER A 3 -8.83 -35.78 -42.86
N PRO A 4 -8.67 -34.44 -42.91
CA PRO A 4 -8.97 -33.51 -41.80
C PRO A 4 -9.58 -32.18 -42.27
N GLU A 5 -10.17 -31.39 -41.36
CA GLU A 5 -9.82 -29.97 -41.22
C GLU A 5 -10.12 -29.55 -39.77
N ASN A 6 -9.04 -29.54 -39.02
CA ASN A 6 -8.90 -29.05 -37.66
C ASN A 6 -9.08 -27.52 -37.66
N SER A 7 -10.31 -27.06 -37.41
CA SER A 7 -10.58 -25.66 -37.11
C SER A 7 -10.54 -25.45 -35.61
N GLN A 8 -9.33 -25.51 -35.03
CA GLN A 8 -9.07 -24.96 -33.71
C GLN A 8 -9.19 -23.44 -33.78
N SER A 9 -10.40 -22.94 -33.54
CA SER A 9 -10.64 -21.54 -33.24
C SER A 9 -10.20 -21.22 -31.81
N ILE A 10 -8.89 -21.05 -31.60
CA ILE A 10 -8.36 -20.35 -30.42
C ILE A 10 -8.59 -18.86 -30.69
N LYS A 11 -9.68 -18.31 -30.15
CA LYS A 11 -9.92 -16.87 -30.16
C LYS A 11 -8.97 -16.21 -29.16
N TYR A 12 -8.02 -15.46 -29.70
CA TYR A 12 -7.24 -14.47 -28.96
C TYR A 12 -8.19 -13.39 -28.43
N ASP A 13 -8.49 -13.43 -27.15
CA ASP A 13 -8.80 -12.21 -26.40
C ASP A 13 -7.50 -11.73 -25.78
N SER A 14 -7.10 -10.54 -26.17
CA SER A 14 -5.91 -9.80 -25.72
C SER A 14 -5.99 -9.49 -24.23
N VAL A 15 -5.68 -10.45 -23.37
CA VAL A 15 -5.46 -10.20 -21.95
C VAL A 15 -4.09 -9.54 -21.84
N THR A 16 -4.04 -8.23 -21.64
CA THR A 16 -2.84 -7.55 -21.13
C THR A 16 -2.30 -8.37 -19.98
N ASP A 17 -1.06 -8.84 -20.08
CA ASP A 17 -0.45 -9.71 -19.08
C ASP A 17 -0.25 -8.96 -17.75
N ASN A 18 -1.32 -8.85 -16.99
CA ASN A 18 -1.41 -8.20 -15.68
C ASN A 18 -0.79 -9.09 -14.59
N ARG A 19 -0.09 -10.17 -14.97
CA ARG A 19 0.64 -11.06 -14.07
C ARG A 19 2.13 -10.75 -14.04
N LEU A 20 2.66 -9.95 -14.94
CA LEU A 20 4.08 -9.62 -14.94
C LEU A 20 4.43 -8.48 -13.98
N CYS A 21 5.69 -8.47 -13.56
CA CYS A 21 6.30 -7.38 -12.81
C CYS A 21 6.28 -6.09 -13.62
N THR A 22 5.75 -5.01 -13.04
CA THR A 22 5.69 -3.67 -13.67
C THR A 22 7.05 -3.02 -13.90
N VAL A 23 8.11 -3.52 -13.26
CA VAL A 23 9.46 -2.95 -13.32
C VAL A 23 10.33 -3.65 -14.35
N CYS A 24 10.39 -4.99 -14.32
CA CYS A 24 11.24 -5.76 -15.24
C CYS A 24 10.47 -6.43 -16.38
N LEU A 25 9.15 -6.60 -16.27
CA LEU A 25 8.29 -7.25 -17.29
C LEU A 25 8.72 -8.68 -17.71
N GLU A 26 9.69 -9.28 -17.03
CA GLU A 26 10.21 -10.62 -17.36
C GLU A 26 9.59 -11.72 -16.50
N ASN A 27 9.34 -11.41 -15.22
CA ASN A 27 8.92 -12.38 -14.22
C ASN A 27 7.51 -12.08 -13.72
N GLU A 28 6.79 -13.12 -13.29
CA GLU A 28 5.50 -12.97 -12.63
C GLU A 28 5.63 -12.18 -11.32
N PHE A 29 4.65 -11.32 -11.02
CA PHE A 29 4.65 -10.53 -9.80
C PHE A 29 4.43 -11.41 -8.57
N LYS A 30 5.09 -11.05 -7.47
CA LYS A 30 4.94 -11.71 -6.17
C LYS A 30 4.44 -10.76 -5.09
N TYR A 31 4.69 -9.46 -5.26
CA TYR A 31 4.39 -8.42 -4.29
C TYR A 31 3.61 -7.27 -4.93
N LYS A 32 2.81 -6.57 -4.11
CA LYS A 32 2.04 -5.38 -4.48
C LYS A 32 2.40 -4.23 -3.55
N CYS A 33 2.74 -3.07 -4.10
CA CYS A 33 3.04 -1.88 -3.30
C CYS A 33 1.76 -1.35 -2.62
N PRO A 34 1.76 -1.08 -1.31
CA PRO A 34 0.55 -0.63 -0.61
C PRO A 34 0.18 0.83 -0.87
N LYS A 35 1.06 1.61 -1.52
CA LYS A 35 0.80 3.00 -1.89
C LYS A 35 0.24 3.12 -3.31
N CYS A 36 1.03 2.69 -4.29
CA CYS A 36 0.73 2.89 -5.71
C CYS A 36 0.27 1.61 -6.41
N GLU A 37 0.09 0.51 -5.68
CA GLU A 37 -0.37 -0.76 -6.21
C GLU A 37 0.56 -1.45 -7.24
N ALA A 38 1.78 -0.92 -7.42
CA ALA A 38 2.76 -1.48 -8.35
C ALA A 38 3.07 -2.94 -8.04
N LYS A 39 3.00 -3.78 -9.08
CA LYS A 39 3.26 -5.22 -9.01
C LYS A 39 4.73 -5.49 -9.26
N THR A 40 5.37 -6.22 -8.35
CA THR A 40 6.83 -6.44 -8.36
C THR A 40 7.15 -7.91 -8.10
N CYS A 41 8.18 -8.46 -8.76
CA CYS A 41 8.55 -9.87 -8.61
C CYS A 41 9.59 -10.13 -7.50
N SER A 42 10.35 -9.11 -7.09
CA SER A 42 11.47 -9.22 -6.16
C SER A 42 11.68 -7.93 -5.37
N LEU A 43 12.48 -8.00 -4.30
CA LEU A 43 12.86 -6.82 -3.51
C LEU A 43 13.61 -5.76 -4.34
N SER A 44 14.41 -6.19 -5.32
CA SER A 44 15.09 -5.26 -6.23
C SER A 44 14.06 -4.42 -7.00
N CYS A 45 13.06 -5.06 -7.61
CA CYS A 45 11.96 -4.36 -8.27
C CYS A 45 11.11 -3.53 -7.28
N CYS A 46 10.96 -3.99 -6.04
CA CYS A 46 10.32 -3.20 -4.98
C CYS A 46 11.08 -1.91 -4.67
N ASN A 47 12.40 -1.88 -4.74
CA ASN A 47 13.19 -0.68 -4.46
C ASN A 47 13.31 0.21 -5.70
N ASP A 48 13.51 -0.41 -6.86
CA ASP A 48 13.58 0.30 -8.14
C ASP A 48 12.32 1.09 -8.44
N HIS A 49 11.13 0.52 -8.21
CA HIS A 49 9.89 1.29 -8.43
C HIS A 49 9.76 2.47 -7.46
N LYS A 50 10.22 2.32 -6.21
CA LYS A 50 10.17 3.41 -5.23
C LYS A 50 11.02 4.59 -5.68
N ILE A 51 12.20 4.30 -6.24
CA ILE A 51 13.10 5.33 -6.76
C ILE A 51 12.55 5.92 -8.07
N ARG A 52 12.15 5.07 -9.03
CA ARG A 52 11.71 5.52 -10.37
C ARG A 52 10.40 6.32 -10.33
N PHE A 53 9.48 5.99 -9.43
CA PHE A 53 8.17 6.61 -9.32
C PHE A 53 8.03 7.53 -8.11
N ASP A 54 9.12 7.86 -7.42
CA ASP A 54 9.14 8.65 -6.17
C ASP A 54 8.07 8.16 -5.17
N CYS A 55 8.02 6.85 -4.98
CA CYS A 55 7.01 6.19 -4.16
C CYS A 55 7.57 5.87 -2.79
N SER A 56 6.98 6.45 -1.74
CA SER A 56 7.35 6.13 -0.34
C SER A 56 7.08 4.67 0.04
N GLY A 57 6.19 3.98 -0.69
CA GLY A 57 5.78 2.61 -0.39
C GLY A 57 4.98 2.47 0.91
N ILE A 58 4.51 3.58 1.47
CA ILE A 58 3.67 3.64 2.66
C ILE A 58 2.25 4.00 2.21
N CYS A 59 1.27 3.23 2.66
CA CYS A 59 -0.14 3.50 2.37
C CYS A 59 -0.55 4.85 2.98
N ASP A 60 -1.23 5.69 2.22
CA ASP A 60 -1.73 6.96 2.74
C ASP A 60 -2.77 6.69 3.83
N ALA A 61 -2.57 7.31 5.00
CA ALA A 61 -3.43 7.09 6.16
C ALA A 61 -4.86 7.57 5.90
N VAL A 62 -5.01 8.63 5.11
CA VAL A 62 -6.29 9.22 4.74
C VAL A 62 -6.33 9.34 3.21
N THR A 63 -7.34 8.73 2.60
CA THR A 63 -7.58 8.82 1.16
C THR A 63 -9.05 9.13 0.98
N TYR A 64 -9.37 10.11 0.14
CA TYR A 64 -10.76 10.41 -0.17
C TYR A 64 -11.45 9.19 -0.79
N CYS A 65 -12.61 8.84 -0.24
CA CYS A 65 -13.48 7.81 -0.78
C CYS A 65 -14.88 8.39 -0.90
N ARG A 66 -15.53 8.15 -2.05
CA ARG A 66 -16.95 8.46 -2.18
C ARG A 66 -17.76 7.58 -1.21
N LYS A 67 -18.88 8.10 -0.72
CA LYS A 67 -19.70 7.41 0.29
C LYS A 67 -20.17 6.04 -0.19
N GLU A 68 -20.50 5.94 -1.48
CA GLU A 68 -20.93 4.70 -2.13
C GLU A 68 -19.86 3.59 -2.11
N ASN A 69 -18.57 3.96 -2.09
CA ASN A 69 -17.45 3.03 -2.09
C ASN A 69 -16.85 2.82 -0.68
N TYR A 70 -17.47 3.41 0.35
CA TYR A 70 -16.98 3.34 1.72
C TYR A 70 -17.25 1.95 2.29
N SER A 71 -16.24 1.08 2.18
CA SER A 71 -16.32 -0.30 2.63
C SER A 71 -15.99 -0.45 4.11
N MET A 72 -16.38 -1.59 4.69
CA MET A 72 -16.00 -1.97 6.06
C MET A 72 -14.48 -1.94 6.28
N PHE A 73 -13.69 -2.26 5.24
CA PHE A 73 -12.24 -2.17 5.31
C PHE A 73 -11.74 -0.74 5.51
N LEU A 74 -12.33 0.23 4.80
CA LEU A 74 -11.99 1.65 4.96
C LEU A 74 -12.40 2.16 6.34
N PHE A 75 -13.58 1.76 6.84
CA PHE A 75 -14.00 2.04 8.21
C PHE A 75 -12.99 1.57 9.25
N GLN A 76 -12.53 0.32 9.15
CA GLN A 76 -11.52 -0.21 10.07
C GLN A 76 -10.18 0.52 9.96
N ARG A 77 -9.79 0.96 8.75
CA ARG A 77 -8.58 1.77 8.55
C ARG A 77 -8.70 3.11 9.28
N ASP A 78 -9.81 3.80 9.09
CA ASP A 78 -10.06 5.11 9.70
C ASP A 78 -10.18 4.99 11.23
N TYR A 79 -10.87 3.95 11.72
CA TYR A 79 -10.98 3.67 13.14
C TYR A 79 -9.60 3.43 13.79
N ARG A 80 -8.75 2.58 13.19
CA ARG A 80 -7.38 2.35 13.67
C ARG A 80 -6.53 3.61 13.65
N LEU A 81 -6.72 4.48 12.66
CA LEU A 81 -6.05 5.77 12.59
C LEU A 81 -6.44 6.65 13.80
N LEU A 82 -7.72 6.74 14.14
CA LEU A 82 -8.18 7.52 15.30
C LEU A 82 -7.59 6.98 16.61
N GLU A 83 -7.62 5.67 16.83
CA GLU A 83 -7.03 5.08 18.04
C GLU A 83 -5.51 5.33 18.14
N GLU A 84 -4.80 5.29 17.00
CA GLU A 84 -3.36 5.58 16.95
C GLU A 84 -3.07 7.04 17.32
N ILE A 85 -3.90 7.98 16.86
CA ILE A 85 -3.82 9.40 17.21
C ILE A 85 -4.04 9.57 18.71
N ASP A 86 -5.08 8.95 19.27
CA ASP A 86 -5.39 9.04 20.70
C ASP A 86 -4.25 8.49 21.57
N ARG A 87 -3.69 7.33 21.21
CA ARG A 87 -2.51 6.77 21.89
C ARG A 87 -1.31 7.72 21.86
N LYS A 88 -1.03 8.34 20.71
CA LYS A 88 0.07 9.30 20.56
C LYS A 88 -0.16 10.56 21.38
N ASN A 89 -1.38 11.06 21.42
CA ASN A 89 -1.73 12.23 22.23
C ASN A 89 -1.55 11.94 23.72
N ALA A 90 -2.08 10.83 24.22
CA ALA A 90 -1.91 10.41 25.61
C ALA A 90 -0.42 10.25 25.99
N TYR A 91 0.39 9.71 25.08
CA TYR A 91 1.84 9.63 25.30
C TYR A 91 2.49 11.02 25.35
N ARG A 92 2.15 11.92 24.43
CA ARG A 92 2.67 13.29 24.40
C ARG A 92 2.30 14.06 25.66
N GLU A 93 1.07 13.94 26.15
CA GLU A 93 0.61 14.57 27.39
C GLU A 93 1.44 14.12 28.59
N LYS A 94 1.69 12.82 28.72
CA LYS A 94 2.57 12.27 29.79
C LYS A 94 3.98 12.84 29.72
N GLN A 95 4.54 12.99 28.52
CA GLN A 95 5.86 13.60 28.34
C GLN A 95 5.85 15.09 28.71
N LEU A 96 4.84 15.85 28.32
CA LEU A 96 4.74 17.26 28.70
C LEU A 96 4.65 17.44 30.22
N LEU A 97 3.90 16.57 30.91
CA LEU A 97 3.82 16.56 32.36
C LEU A 97 5.19 16.28 33.01
N SER A 98 5.92 15.26 32.53
CA SER A 98 7.25 14.94 33.08
C SER A 98 8.28 16.07 32.89
N LEU A 99 8.25 16.74 31.73
CA LEU A 99 9.06 17.93 31.45
C LEU A 99 8.70 19.11 32.37
N SER A 100 7.42 19.32 32.65
CA SER A 100 6.97 20.42 33.53
C SER A 100 7.46 20.26 34.97
N HIS A 101 7.40 19.05 35.52
CA HIS A 101 7.89 18.75 36.87
C HIS A 101 9.41 18.91 37.00
N SER A 102 10.15 18.63 35.92
CA SER A 102 11.60 18.80 35.87
C SER A 102 12.03 20.29 35.88
N ASN A 103 11.17 21.18 35.38
CA ASN A 103 11.44 22.63 35.33
C ASN A 103 11.04 23.35 36.63
N THR A 104 10.03 22.86 37.36
CA THR A 104 9.62 23.44 38.66
C THR A 104 10.60 23.18 39.80
N GLY A 105 11.57 22.26 39.64
CA GLY A 105 12.62 21.95 40.62
C GLY A 105 13.93 22.74 40.45
N ARG A 106 13.99 23.70 39.51
CA ARG A 106 15.14 24.60 39.31
C ARG A 106 14.68 26.05 39.50
N ASN A 107 14.49 26.48 40.74
CA ASN A 107 14.53 27.90 41.09
C ASN A 107 15.62 28.07 42.17
N PRO A 108 16.51 29.07 42.05
CA PRO A 108 17.64 29.27 42.98
C PRO A 108 17.19 29.64 44.40
#